data_AF-A0A3D2PAX3-F1
#
_entry.id   AF-A0A3D2PAX3-F1
#
_cell.length_a   1.000
_cell.length_b   1.000
_cell.length_c   1.000
_cell.angle_alpha   90.00
_cell.angle_beta   90.00
_cell.angle_gamma   90.00
#
_symmetry.space_group_name_H-M   'P 1'
#
loop_
_entity.id
_entity.type
_entity.pdbx_description
1 polymer ?
#
loop_
_entity_poly.entity_id
_entity_poly.type
_entity_poly.pdbx_seq_one_letter_code
_entity_poly.pdbx_strand_id
1 'polypeptide(L)'
;LVIGYWLIVNCPFLSAQAVELIDLPTAEVVDANHYSANFRLYQDGGILTRASFGIGKRVNIGISFDLTNFIGDKKIDIQRPELQFKFRFYDGKKNIPALAAGYEQQGYRYDISKGEYRHREKGFYLVASQEMFPHTEFHFGLNIYDFKSDQFFGFLGISWAPAEEFLFLTEID
;
A
#
# COMPACT_ATOMS: atom_id res chain seq x y z
N LEU A 1 -14.59 -9.85 1.77
CA LEU A 1 -13.85 -10.62 0.75
C LEU A 1 -13.80 -9.78 -0.53
N VAL A 2 -12.83 -8.88 -0.64
CA VAL A 2 -12.53 -8.18 -1.90
C VAL A 2 -11.41 -8.97 -2.55
N ILE A 3 -11.71 -9.63 -3.66
CA ILE A 3 -10.68 -10.30 -4.47
C ILE A 3 -10.37 -9.37 -5.64
N GLY A 4 -9.26 -8.65 -5.55
CA GLY A 4 -8.74 -7.83 -6.65
C GLY A 4 -7.64 -8.59 -7.40
N TYR A 5 -7.73 -8.64 -8.73
CA TYR A 5 -6.65 -9.12 -9.60
C TYR A 5 -6.14 -7.93 -10.42
N TRP A 6 -4.84 -7.65 -10.35
CA TRP A 6 -4.20 -6.61 -11.16
C TRP A 6 -2.91 -7.13 -11.78
N LEU A 7 -2.69 -6.77 -13.05
CA LEU A 7 -1.48 -7.04 -13.80
C LEU A 7 -0.64 -5.75 -13.84
N ILE A 8 0.58 -5.80 -13.31
CA ILE A 8 1.57 -4.74 -13.49
C ILE A 8 2.62 -5.27 -14.46
N VAL A 9 2.82 -4.57 -15.58
CA VAL A 9 3.93 -4.83 -16.52
C VAL A 9 5.13 -4.04 -16.02
N ASN A 10 6.15 -4.74 -15.51
CA ASN A 10 7.38 -4.12 -15.00
C ASN A 10 8.43 -3.94 -16.11
N CYS A 11 9.21 -2.86 -15.98
CA CYS A 11 10.41 -2.56 -16.76
C CYS A 11 11.59 -3.41 -16.22
N PRO A 12 12.48 -3.97 -17.06
CA PRO A 12 13.32 -5.15 -16.72
C PRO A 12 14.57 -4.83 -15.88
N PHE A 13 14.48 -3.98 -14.85
CA PHE A 13 15.65 -3.67 -14.01
C PHE A 13 15.37 -3.59 -12.50
N LEU A 14 14.16 -3.92 -12.06
CA LEU A 14 13.81 -3.91 -10.65
C LEU A 14 13.43 -5.33 -10.22
N SER A 15 14.10 -5.85 -9.19
CA SER A 15 13.63 -7.02 -8.45
C SER A 15 12.13 -6.83 -8.18
N ALA A 16 11.30 -7.84 -8.47
CA ALA A 16 9.84 -7.75 -8.43
C ALA A 16 9.28 -7.71 -6.99
N GLN A 17 9.90 -6.90 -6.13
CA GLN A 17 9.52 -6.68 -4.75
C GLN A 17 8.53 -5.52 -4.70
N ALA A 18 7.28 -5.86 -4.42
CA ALA A 18 6.20 -4.90 -4.35
C ALA A 18 6.31 -4.09 -3.04
N VAL A 19 6.56 -2.78 -3.13
CA VAL A 19 6.58 -1.87 -1.95
C VAL A 19 5.22 -1.83 -1.26
N GLU A 20 4.15 -2.04 -2.02
CA GLU A 20 2.77 -2.17 -1.59
C GLU A 20 2.11 -3.22 -2.49
N LEU A 21 1.10 -3.94 -1.98
CA LEU A 21 0.25 -4.79 -2.80
C LEU A 21 -0.82 -3.93 -3.50
N ILE A 22 -2.10 -4.26 -3.34
CA ILE A 22 -3.19 -3.46 -3.88
C ILE A 22 -3.58 -2.42 -2.82
N ASP A 23 -3.91 -2.86 -1.60
CA ASP A 23 -4.22 -2.01 -0.44
C ASP A 23 -3.35 -2.33 0.79
N LEU A 24 -2.58 -3.43 0.74
CA LEU A 24 -1.76 -3.85 1.86
C LEU A 24 -0.32 -3.33 1.78
N PRO A 25 0.22 -2.82 2.90
CA PRO A 25 1.64 -2.51 2.97
C PRO A 25 2.46 -3.80 2.98
N THR A 26 3.65 -3.78 2.39
CA THR A 26 4.70 -4.79 2.57
C THR A 26 5.84 -4.22 3.41
N ALA A 27 6.77 -5.07 3.86
CA ALA A 27 7.98 -4.63 4.57
C ALA A 27 9.02 -3.98 3.64
N GLU A 28 8.79 -4.03 2.32
CA GLU A 28 9.68 -3.43 1.33
C GLU A 28 9.53 -1.92 1.29
N VAL A 29 10.62 -1.26 0.91
CA VAL A 29 10.76 0.20 0.89
C VAL A 29 11.34 0.62 -0.45
N VAL A 30 10.89 1.78 -0.94
CA VAL A 30 11.51 2.47 -2.06
C VAL A 30 12.98 2.76 -1.73
N ASP A 31 13.87 2.41 -2.65
CA ASP A 31 15.31 2.60 -2.51
C ASP A 31 15.71 4.08 -2.37
N ALA A 32 16.89 4.30 -1.79
CA ALA A 32 17.48 5.63 -1.68
C ALA A 32 17.53 6.32 -3.05
N ASN A 33 17.15 7.59 -3.11
CA ASN A 33 17.11 8.41 -4.32
C ASN A 33 16.11 7.95 -5.39
N HIS A 34 15.25 6.98 -5.08
CA HIS A 34 14.14 6.58 -5.94
C HIS A 34 12.84 7.15 -5.41
N TYR A 35 11.87 7.27 -6.31
CA TYR A 35 10.51 7.67 -5.99
C TYR A 35 9.54 6.68 -6.63
N SER A 36 8.36 6.55 -6.03
CA SER A 36 7.23 5.80 -6.57
C SER A 36 6.05 6.75 -6.74
N ALA A 37 5.32 6.61 -7.83
CA ALA A 37 4.07 7.30 -8.08
C ALA A 37 3.00 6.27 -8.46
N ASN A 38 1.91 6.23 -7.71
CA ASN A 38 0.79 5.33 -7.93
C ASN A 38 -0.48 6.14 -8.22
N PHE A 39 -1.25 5.69 -9.21
CA PHE A 39 -2.53 6.27 -9.57
C PHE A 39 -3.59 5.17 -9.54
N ARG A 40 -4.59 5.33 -8.69
CA ARG A 40 -5.74 4.43 -8.61
C ARG A 40 -6.99 5.13 -9.07
N LEU A 41 -7.64 4.58 -10.09
CA LEU A 41 -9.01 4.92 -10.45
C LEU A 41 -9.97 4.04 -9.66
N TYR A 42 -11.02 4.63 -9.10
CA TYR A 42 -12.06 3.90 -8.38
C TYR A 42 -13.46 4.37 -8.81
N GLN A 43 -14.49 3.68 -8.31
CA GLN A 43 -15.89 3.93 -8.67
C GLN A 43 -16.30 5.40 -8.48
N ASP A 44 -17.33 5.83 -9.21
CA ASP A 44 -17.79 7.23 -9.28
C ASP A 44 -16.78 8.21 -9.89
N GLY A 45 -15.81 7.68 -10.65
CA GLY A 45 -14.84 8.48 -11.39
C GLY A 45 -13.80 9.16 -10.49
N GLY A 46 -13.53 8.61 -9.31
CA GLY A 46 -12.49 9.12 -8.44
C GLY A 46 -11.09 8.65 -8.84
N ILE A 47 -10.08 9.46 -8.51
CA ILE A 47 -8.66 9.13 -8.68
C ILE A 47 -7.92 9.42 -7.37
N LEU A 48 -7.22 8.41 -6.83
CA LEU A 48 -6.22 8.60 -5.80
C LEU A 48 -4.84 8.61 -6.44
N THR A 49 -4.06 9.65 -6.13
CA THR A 49 -2.64 9.72 -6.47
C THR A 49 -1.81 9.57 -5.21
N ARG A 50 -0.78 8.72 -5.22
CA ARG A 50 0.21 8.57 -4.15
C ARG A 50 1.60 8.82 -4.70
N ALA A 51 2.42 9.54 -3.95
CA ALA A 51 3.83 9.71 -4.24
C ALA A 51 4.66 9.33 -3.00
N SER A 52 5.67 8.49 -3.18
CA SER A 52 6.56 8.00 -2.12
C SER A 52 8.01 8.27 -2.47
N PHE A 53 8.81 8.64 -1.48
CA PHE A 53 10.23 8.92 -1.61
C PHE A 53 11.04 8.07 -0.63
N GLY A 54 12.08 7.40 -1.15
CA GLY A 54 13.04 6.65 -0.34
C GLY A 54 14.07 7.56 0.32
N ILE A 55 14.04 7.63 1.65
CA ILE A 55 15.04 8.34 2.45
C ILE A 55 16.02 7.32 3.04
N GLY A 56 17.25 7.32 2.51
CA GLY A 56 18.21 6.28 2.84
C GLY A 56 17.72 4.91 2.40
N LYS A 57 18.08 3.86 3.14
CA LYS A 57 17.79 2.46 2.75
C LYS A 57 16.60 1.82 3.48
N ARG A 58 15.90 2.58 4.33
CA ARG A 58 14.94 2.02 5.31
C ARG A 58 13.70 2.85 5.56
N VAL A 59 13.66 4.10 5.10
CA VAL A 59 12.55 5.02 5.38
C VAL A 59 11.87 5.40 4.07
N ASN A 60 10.54 5.35 4.04
CA ASN A 60 9.76 6.00 3.01
C ASN A 60 8.87 7.07 3.62
N ILE A 61 8.82 8.21 2.96
CA ILE A 61 7.87 9.28 3.23
C ILE A 61 7.06 9.49 1.97
N GLY A 62 5.77 9.68 2.11
CA GLY A 62 4.94 10.02 0.97
C GLY A 62 3.78 10.93 1.29
N ILE A 63 3.12 11.33 0.23
CA ILE A 63 1.94 12.17 0.22
C ILE A 63 0.93 11.58 -0.75
N SER A 64 -0.34 11.74 -0.43
CA SER A 64 -1.44 11.25 -1.25
C SER A 64 -2.49 12.34 -1.44
N PHE A 65 -3.15 12.31 -2.60
CA PHE A 65 -4.15 13.28 -3.03
C PHE A 65 -5.33 12.54 -3.64
N ASP A 66 -6.52 12.73 -3.08
CA ASP A 66 -7.76 12.11 -3.57
C ASP A 66 -8.67 13.15 -4.25
N LEU A 67 -9.09 12.83 -5.47
CA LEU A 67 -10.04 13.63 -6.26
C LEU A 67 -11.26 12.76 -6.57
N THR A 68 -12.43 13.18 -6.11
CA THR A 68 -13.70 12.50 -6.41
C THR A 68 -14.41 13.15 -7.59
N ASN A 69 -15.16 12.36 -8.37
CA ASN A 69 -15.82 12.79 -9.62
C ASN A 69 -14.85 13.43 -10.64
N PHE A 70 -13.58 13.01 -10.65
CA PHE A 70 -12.59 13.47 -11.63
C PHE A 70 -13.00 13.08 -13.07
N ILE A 71 -13.58 11.89 -13.22
CA ILE A 71 -14.16 11.40 -14.48
C ILE A 71 -15.69 11.44 -14.36
N GLY A 72 -16.34 12.31 -15.13
CA GLY A 72 -17.80 12.42 -15.15
C GLY A 72 -18.29 13.83 -15.44
N ASP A 73 -19.57 14.06 -15.14
CA ASP A 73 -20.29 15.33 -15.35
C ASP A 73 -20.54 16.10 -14.03
N LYS A 74 -20.25 15.47 -12.89
CA LYS A 74 -20.39 16.08 -11.56
C LYS A 74 -19.23 17.03 -11.27
N LYS A 75 -19.43 17.91 -10.28
CA LYS A 75 -18.37 18.80 -9.79
C LYS A 75 -17.26 17.98 -9.13
N ILE A 76 -16.02 18.26 -9.53
CA ILE A 76 -14.82 17.69 -8.92
C ILE A 76 -14.72 18.16 -7.47
N ASP A 77 -14.52 17.22 -6.55
CA ASP A 77 -14.26 17.52 -5.14
C ASP A 77 -12.88 16.99 -4.72
N ILE A 78 -12.10 17.89 -4.14
CA ILE A 78 -10.68 17.70 -3.81
C ILE A 78 -10.60 17.42 -2.32
N GLN A 79 -10.15 16.22 -1.96
CA GLN A 79 -9.96 15.87 -0.57
C GLN A 79 -8.63 16.40 -0.04
N ARG A 80 -8.49 16.43 1.29
CA ARG A 80 -7.25 16.87 1.93
C ARG A 80 -6.13 15.89 1.60
N PRO A 81 -4.91 16.39 1.36
CA PRO A 81 -3.77 15.51 1.19
C PRO A 81 -3.43 14.81 2.48
N GLU A 82 -3.10 13.52 2.37
CA GLU A 82 -2.73 12.69 3.52
C GLU A 82 -1.27 12.26 3.43
N LEU A 83 -0.65 12.09 4.60
CA LEU A 83 0.75 11.69 4.72
C LEU A 83 0.88 10.20 4.96
N GLN A 84 2.00 9.64 4.48
CA GLN A 84 2.39 8.28 4.76
C GLN A 84 3.86 8.22 5.21
N PHE A 85 4.12 7.32 6.14
CA PHE A 85 5.45 7.05 6.66
C PHE A 85 5.63 5.54 6.79
N LYS A 86 6.77 5.02 6.35
CA LYS A 86 7.15 3.61 6.53
C LYS A 86 8.60 3.52 6.95
N PHE A 87 8.89 2.70 7.94
CA PHE A 87 10.23 2.39 8.42
C PHE A 87 10.45 0.88 8.49
N ARG A 88 11.34 0.38 7.64
CA ARG A 88 11.85 -0.99 7.68
C ARG A 88 12.96 -1.09 8.73
N PHE A 89 12.60 -1.58 9.91
CA PHE A 89 13.54 -1.67 11.03
C PHE A 89 14.39 -2.96 10.99
N TYR A 90 13.95 -3.97 10.25
CA TYR A 90 14.67 -5.23 10.07
C TYR A 90 14.61 -5.73 8.63
N ASP A 91 15.76 -6.00 8.02
CA ASP A 91 15.87 -6.36 6.59
C ASP A 91 15.54 -7.84 6.29
N GLY A 92 15.29 -8.64 7.32
CA GLY A 92 15.03 -10.07 7.16
C GLY A 92 16.31 -10.89 6.99
N LYS A 93 16.17 -12.20 7.13
CA LYS A 93 17.15 -13.23 6.80
C LYS A 93 16.40 -14.44 6.23
N LYS A 94 17.11 -15.44 5.70
CA LYS A 94 16.50 -16.64 5.11
C LYS A 94 15.35 -17.28 5.92
N ASN A 95 15.45 -17.24 7.26
CA ASN A 95 14.45 -17.84 8.16
C ASN A 95 13.68 -16.82 9.01
N ILE A 96 13.94 -15.51 8.84
CA ILE A 96 13.31 -14.46 9.64
C ILE A 96 12.75 -13.43 8.67
N PRO A 97 11.43 -13.15 8.69
CA PRO A 97 10.84 -12.16 7.80
C PRO A 97 11.48 -10.79 7.99
N ALA A 98 11.54 -10.01 6.91
CA ALA A 98 11.76 -8.58 7.00
C ALA A 98 10.60 -7.94 7.76
N LEU A 99 10.88 -6.92 8.56
CA LEU A 99 9.87 -6.26 9.38
C LEU A 99 9.88 -4.75 9.14
N ALA A 100 8.69 -4.19 8.97
CA ALA A 100 8.47 -2.76 8.89
C ALA A 100 7.28 -2.32 9.74
N ALA A 101 7.30 -1.06 10.13
CA ALA A 101 6.17 -0.37 10.73
C ALA A 101 5.91 0.90 9.95
N GLY A 102 4.66 1.34 9.92
CA GLY A 102 4.32 2.57 9.24
C GLY A 102 3.02 3.17 9.74
N TYR A 103 2.73 4.34 9.20
CA TYR A 103 1.51 5.08 9.40
C TYR A 103 0.98 5.53 8.04
N GLU A 104 -0.29 5.26 7.79
CA GLU A 104 -0.98 5.66 6.58
C GLU A 104 -2.36 6.19 6.95
N GLN A 105 -2.63 7.44 6.58
CA GLN A 105 -3.88 8.13 6.92
C GLN A 105 -4.88 8.15 5.75
N GLN A 106 -4.46 7.71 4.56
CA GLN A 106 -5.30 7.76 3.37
C GLN A 106 -6.26 6.58 3.32
N GLY A 107 -7.55 6.84 3.54
CA GLY A 107 -8.64 5.95 3.15
C GLY A 107 -9.13 6.23 1.73
N TYR A 108 -10.18 5.53 1.28
CA TYR A 108 -10.81 5.75 -0.03
C TYR A 108 -12.33 5.89 0.07
N ARG A 109 -12.90 6.71 -0.83
CA ARG A 109 -14.32 7.09 -0.87
C ARG A 109 -14.79 7.73 0.43
N TYR A 110 -14.40 8.99 0.63
CA TYR A 110 -14.85 9.79 1.75
C TYR A 110 -16.37 10.03 1.69
N ASP A 111 -17.10 9.58 2.69
CA ASP A 111 -18.52 9.85 2.84
C ASP A 111 -18.68 11.16 3.63
N ILE A 112 -18.93 12.26 2.92
CA ILE A 112 -19.07 13.61 3.50
C ILE A 112 -20.17 13.64 4.58
N SER A 113 -21.23 12.81 4.46
CA SER A 113 -22.33 12.80 5.42
C SER A 113 -21.96 12.13 6.75
N LYS A 114 -21.02 11.19 6.71
CA LYS A 114 -20.54 10.47 7.90
C LYS A 114 -19.20 10.98 8.41
N GLY A 115 -18.47 11.72 7.59
CA GLY A 115 -17.10 12.16 7.89
C GLY A 115 -16.09 11.00 7.90
N GLU A 116 -16.38 9.91 7.19
CA GLU A 116 -15.59 8.68 7.24
C GLU A 116 -15.34 8.12 5.83
N TYR A 117 -14.17 7.53 5.63
CA TYR A 117 -13.90 6.76 4.41
C TYR A 117 -14.62 5.42 4.42
N ARG A 118 -15.22 5.03 3.30
CA ARG A 118 -15.84 3.69 3.16
C ARG A 118 -14.82 2.57 3.18
N HIS A 119 -13.62 2.83 2.66
CA HIS A 119 -12.45 1.98 2.88
C HIS A 119 -11.52 2.78 3.79
N ARG A 120 -11.44 2.36 5.06
CA ARG A 120 -10.68 3.11 6.07
C ARG A 120 -9.19 3.01 5.83
N GLU A 121 -8.48 4.04 6.26
CA GLU A 121 -7.04 4.06 6.32
C GLU A 121 -6.49 2.88 7.14
N LYS A 122 -5.24 2.48 6.88
CA LYS A 122 -4.59 1.45 7.69
C LYS A 122 -4.23 1.99 9.08
N GLY A 123 -4.01 3.30 9.22
CA GLY A 123 -3.53 3.92 10.44
C GLY A 123 -2.11 3.45 10.74
N PHE A 124 -1.84 3.07 11.99
CA PHE A 124 -0.56 2.45 12.34
C PHE A 124 -0.58 0.97 11.98
N TYR A 125 0.46 0.51 11.33
CA TYR A 125 0.60 -0.89 10.95
C TYR A 125 1.98 -1.45 11.25
N LEU A 126 2.02 -2.76 11.45
CA LEU A 126 3.20 -3.60 11.49
C LEU A 126 3.06 -4.65 10.39
N VAL A 127 4.10 -4.83 9.60
CA VAL A 127 4.13 -5.82 8.53
C VAL A 127 5.42 -6.61 8.56
N ALA A 128 5.27 -7.90 8.29
CA ALA A 128 6.34 -8.84 8.06
C ALA A 128 6.27 -9.34 6.61
N SER A 129 7.42 -9.48 5.95
CA SER A 129 7.50 -9.99 4.57
C SER A 129 8.62 -11.00 4.43
N GLN A 130 8.32 -12.11 3.78
CA GLN A 130 9.29 -13.19 3.62
C GLN A 130 9.10 -13.91 2.29
N GLU A 131 10.20 -14.06 1.56
CA GLU A 131 10.30 -14.99 0.45
C GLU A 131 10.37 -16.42 1.00
N MET A 132 9.35 -17.23 0.73
CA MET A 132 9.32 -18.65 1.14
C MET A 132 9.63 -19.60 -0.02
N PHE A 133 9.20 -19.23 -1.23
CA PHE A 133 9.49 -19.96 -2.46
C PHE A 133 10.14 -18.99 -3.46
N PRO A 134 10.91 -19.51 -4.44
CA PRO A 134 11.50 -18.65 -5.47
C PRO A 134 10.45 -17.72 -6.08
N HIS A 135 10.74 -16.42 -6.04
CA HIS A 135 9.88 -15.38 -6.62
C HIS A 135 8.47 -15.30 -6.00
N THR A 136 8.28 -15.82 -4.79
CA THR A 136 7.01 -15.77 -4.06
C THR A 136 7.23 -15.21 -2.67
N GLU A 137 6.70 -14.01 -2.43
CA GLU A 137 6.76 -13.37 -1.13
C GLU A 137 5.41 -13.41 -0.44
N PHE A 138 5.44 -13.75 0.84
CA PHE A 138 4.30 -13.69 1.73
C PHE A 138 4.43 -12.45 2.59
N HIS A 139 3.32 -11.75 2.75
CA HIS A 139 3.20 -10.54 3.55
C HIS A 139 2.11 -10.77 4.59
N PHE A 140 2.40 -10.49 5.85
CA PHE A 140 1.43 -10.60 6.92
C PHE A 140 1.59 -9.44 7.88
N GLY A 141 0.49 -8.93 8.42
CA GLY A 141 0.57 -7.77 9.29
C GLY A 141 -0.69 -7.51 10.09
N LEU A 142 -0.56 -6.49 10.92
CA LEU A 142 -1.61 -5.98 11.80
C LEU A 142 -1.69 -4.48 11.63
N ASN A 143 -2.88 -3.92 11.69
CA ASN A 143 -3.09 -2.48 11.68
C ASN A 143 -4.17 -2.03 12.67
N ILE A 144 -4.06 -0.77 13.08
CA ILE A 144 -5.01 -0.07 13.95
C ILE A 144 -5.21 1.36 13.42
N TYR A 145 -6.46 1.70 13.12
CA TYR A 145 -6.84 3.03 12.66
C TYR A 145 -7.62 3.83 13.71
N ASP A 146 -8.34 3.17 14.63
CA ASP A 146 -9.09 3.83 15.70
C ASP A 146 -8.60 3.42 17.08
N PHE A 147 -7.77 4.28 17.66
CA PHE A 147 -7.22 4.16 19.01
C PHE A 147 -8.25 4.25 20.14
N LYS A 148 -9.50 4.65 19.86
CA LYS A 148 -10.56 4.67 20.88
C LYS A 148 -11.27 3.34 21.00
N SER A 149 -11.21 2.52 19.96
CA SER A 149 -11.92 1.23 19.89
C SER A 149 -11.07 0.03 20.30
N ASP A 150 -9.74 0.21 20.42
CA ASP A 150 -8.74 -0.85 20.65
C ASP A 150 -8.84 -2.05 19.69
N GLN A 151 -9.44 -1.86 18.51
CA GLN A 151 -9.60 -2.92 17.51
C GLN A 151 -8.37 -3.02 16.62
N PHE A 152 -7.83 -4.24 16.53
CA PHE A 152 -6.77 -4.59 15.60
C PHE A 152 -7.34 -5.36 14.41
N PHE A 153 -6.83 -5.07 13.23
CA PHE A 153 -7.16 -5.76 11.99
C PHE A 153 -5.93 -6.50 11.50
N GLY A 154 -6.12 -7.74 11.04
CA GLY A 154 -5.04 -8.55 10.49
C GLY A 154 -5.18 -8.67 8.99
N PHE A 155 -4.05 -8.70 8.29
CA PHE A 155 -4.05 -8.83 6.85
C PHE A 155 -2.97 -9.79 6.37
N LEU A 156 -3.24 -10.40 5.22
CA LEU A 156 -2.38 -11.36 4.54
C LEU A 156 -2.31 -11.04 3.06
N GLY A 157 -1.13 -11.18 2.48
CA GLY A 157 -0.93 -10.97 1.06
C GLY A 157 0.18 -11.83 0.49
N ILE A 158 0.12 -12.03 -0.82
CA ILE A 158 1.07 -12.81 -1.59
C ILE A 158 1.43 -12.00 -2.83
N SER A 159 2.72 -11.87 -3.09
CA SER A 159 3.24 -11.41 -4.37
C SER A 159 3.98 -12.56 -5.05
N TRP A 160 3.68 -12.80 -6.32
CA TRP A 160 4.28 -13.87 -7.11
C TRP A 160 4.73 -13.34 -8.46
N ALA A 161 6.03 -13.48 -8.74
CA ALA A 161 6.66 -13.00 -9.96
C ALA A 161 7.27 -14.15 -10.77
N PRO A 162 6.48 -14.93 -11.53
CA PRO A 162 7.00 -16.10 -12.27
C PRO A 162 8.01 -15.76 -13.36
N ALA A 163 8.02 -14.51 -13.82
CA ALA A 163 8.99 -13.94 -14.74
C ALA A 163 9.15 -12.44 -14.42
N GLU A 164 10.19 -11.79 -14.94
CA GLU A 164 10.47 -10.37 -14.67
C GLU A 164 9.36 -9.44 -15.20
N GLU A 165 8.63 -9.88 -16.21
CA GLU A 165 7.56 -9.12 -16.86
C GLU A 165 6.21 -9.23 -16.13
N PHE A 166 6.03 -10.25 -15.29
CA PHE A 166 4.75 -10.59 -14.66
C PHE A 166 4.83 -10.54 -13.15
N LEU A 167 3.94 -9.76 -12.53
CA LEU A 167 3.74 -9.72 -11.09
C LEU A 167 2.26 -9.93 -10.77
N PHE A 168 1.97 -10.98 -10.01
CA PHE A 168 0.65 -11.29 -9.49
C PHE A 168 0.57 -10.92 -8.01
N LEU A 169 -0.45 -10.17 -7.63
CA LEU A 169 -0.68 -9.71 -6.27
C LEU A 169 -2.01 -10.26 -5.78
N THR A 170 -2.05 -10.78 -4.56
CA THR A 170 -3.27 -11.26 -3.89
C THR A 170 -3.27 -10.78 -2.46
N GLU A 171 -4.41 -10.33 -1.94
CA GLU A 171 -4.53 -9.83 -0.58
C GLU A 171 -5.88 -10.17 0.07
N ILE A 172 -5.88 -10.24 1.40
CA ILE A 172 -7.03 -10.47 2.26
C ILE A 172 -6.85 -9.64 3.54
N ASP A 173 -7.85 -8.83 3.88
CA ASP A 173 -7.97 -8.05 5.12
C ASP A 173 -9.33 -8.21 5.81
#